data_AF-A0A841CXU1-F1
#
_entry.id   AF-A0A841CXU1-F1
#
_cell.length_a   1.000
_cell.length_b   1.000
_cell.length_c   1.000
_cell.angle_alpha   90.00
_cell.angle_beta   90.00
_cell.angle_gamma   90.00
#
_symmetry.space_group_name_H-M   'P 1'
#
loop_
_entity.id
_entity.type
_entity.pdbx_description
1 polymer ?
#
loop_
_entity_poly.entity_id
_entity_poly.type
_entity_poly.pdbx_seq_one_letter_code
_entity_poly.pdbx_strand_id
1 'polypeptide(L)'
;MTIDELVRQTLRDWSGEARVPGGLADRALGRRRRAGFRAFAVAAGAIVSAAAVAVALIAYKQNPQIVQVDGDRSATVLTGPGPARDVRADPESSPPEHLVAAYDLAVYAYSTWRHEMLSDDVRVLRRTWFLYDERSGGYERTRWAALDVAPGGRTAAVLEKLPARRVGVLGVGGGDVRWIDLDQPAGGVSWSPDGRRLLLTNYDGDPTVVGIIDSGGSERTPPNSRTGFTVVDVDSGRAAFREVAWAGMPRERGMDFRWSTDGTLVWERGHSAAEPKKFYDLVGKAQPVPERERHGSSQEAGLSPSGRWLADDYASLAITDTQGSRSTPLQRGVAGHLVERLVAWADDDHLIAWACELNGAAGCAGSEFRSRLVVIGRDGTSLVPLTGFQEHSQRPGAWEPLLSRR
;
A
#
# COMPACT_ATOMS: atom_id res chain seq x y z
N MET A 1 0.80 -52.81 14.92
CA MET A 1 -0.22 -51.76 14.99
C MET A 1 0.17 -50.68 14.00
N THR A 2 -0.64 -50.45 12.98
CA THR A 2 -0.36 -49.46 11.93
C THR A 2 -0.93 -48.09 12.30
N ILE A 3 -0.41 -47.02 11.68
CA ILE A 3 -0.88 -45.64 11.91
C ILE A 3 -2.39 -45.50 11.68
N ASP A 4 -2.92 -46.25 10.72
CA ASP A 4 -4.34 -46.30 10.39
C ASP A 4 -5.20 -46.90 11.52
N GLU A 5 -4.68 -47.87 12.25
CA GLU A 5 -5.34 -48.47 13.42
C GLU A 5 -5.33 -47.50 14.61
N LEU A 6 -4.24 -46.75 14.79
CA LEU A 6 -4.13 -45.73 15.85
C LEU A 6 -5.14 -44.60 15.62
N VAL A 7 -5.22 -44.06 14.41
CA VAL A 7 -6.16 -42.96 14.05
C VAL A 7 -7.61 -43.39 14.18
N ARG A 8 -7.94 -44.61 13.73
CA ARG A 8 -9.31 -45.15 13.80
C ARG A 8 -9.73 -45.43 15.25
N GLN A 9 -8.79 -45.75 16.14
CA GLN A 9 -9.04 -45.90 17.56
C GLN A 9 -9.23 -44.53 18.25
N THR A 10 -8.41 -43.52 17.93
CA THR A 10 -8.56 -42.16 18.48
C THR A 10 -9.90 -41.52 18.10
N LEU A 11 -10.36 -41.72 16.87
CA LEU A 11 -11.66 -41.21 16.40
C LEU A 11 -12.85 -41.91 17.07
N ARG A 12 -12.73 -43.20 17.41
CA ARG A 12 -13.77 -43.92 18.16
C ARG A 12 -13.85 -43.46 19.60
N ASP A 13 -12.71 -43.23 20.24
CA ASP A 13 -12.65 -42.74 21.63
C ASP A 13 -13.24 -41.32 21.74
N TRP A 14 -12.99 -40.45 20.76
CA TRP A 14 -13.58 -39.09 20.73
C TRP A 14 -15.08 -39.07 20.46
N SER A 15 -15.63 -40.09 19.79
CA SER A 15 -17.07 -40.18 19.54
C SER A 15 -17.88 -40.62 20.77
N GLY A 16 -17.23 -41.20 21.79
CA GLY A 16 -17.87 -41.71 22.99
C GLY A 16 -18.11 -40.66 24.10
N GLU A 17 -17.45 -39.51 24.06
CA GLU A 17 -17.45 -38.53 25.16
C GLU A 17 -18.39 -37.34 24.99
N ALA A 18 -19.07 -37.21 23.85
CA ALA A 18 -20.05 -36.15 23.64
C ALA A 18 -21.43 -36.51 24.22
N ARG A 19 -21.60 -36.47 25.54
CA ARG A 19 -22.94 -36.42 26.17
C ARG A 19 -23.39 -34.96 26.33
N VAL A 20 -24.35 -34.57 25.50
CA VAL A 20 -25.04 -33.27 25.62
C VAL A 20 -26.09 -33.36 26.74
N PRO A 21 -26.11 -32.44 27.73
CA PRO A 21 -27.20 -32.38 28.71
C PRO A 21 -28.51 -31.96 28.04
N GLY A 22 -29.56 -32.77 28.17
CA GLY A 22 -30.89 -32.44 27.67
C GLY A 22 -31.55 -31.27 28.41
N GLY A 23 -32.38 -30.49 27.71
CA GLY A 23 -33.23 -29.44 28.30
C GLY A 23 -32.86 -27.99 27.96
N LEU A 24 -32.13 -27.74 26.86
CA LEU A 24 -31.82 -26.37 26.40
C LEU A 24 -32.98 -25.70 25.64
N ALA A 25 -33.90 -26.48 25.07
CA ALA A 25 -35.05 -25.95 24.33
C ALA A 25 -36.14 -25.35 25.25
N ASP A 26 -36.34 -25.89 26.46
CA ASP A 26 -37.39 -25.43 27.37
C ASP A 26 -37.05 -24.11 28.10
N ARG A 27 -35.76 -23.75 28.15
CA ARG A 27 -35.30 -22.52 28.82
C ARG A 27 -35.35 -21.26 27.95
N ALA A 28 -35.54 -21.39 26.64
CA ALA A 28 -35.61 -20.26 25.71
C ALA A 28 -37.03 -19.71 25.48
N LEU A 29 -38.09 -20.41 25.90
CA LEU A 29 -39.49 -20.00 25.64
C LEU A 29 -40.30 -19.62 26.89
N GLY A 30 -39.68 -19.58 28.07
CA GLY A 30 -40.37 -19.38 29.35
C GLY A 30 -40.13 -18.04 30.04
N ARG A 31 -40.11 -16.88 29.35
CA ARG A 31 -40.03 -15.58 30.07
C ARG A 31 -40.63 -14.39 29.32
N ARG A 32 -41.90 -14.53 28.89
CA ARG A 32 -42.72 -13.37 28.52
C ARG A 32 -44.12 -13.52 29.11
N ARG A 33 -44.29 -13.04 30.35
CA ARG A 33 -45.55 -12.53 30.95
C ARG A 33 -45.38 -12.34 32.46
N ARG A 34 -45.24 -11.08 32.91
CA ARG A 34 -46.14 -10.41 33.87
C ARG A 34 -45.64 -9.00 34.17
N ALA A 35 -46.57 -8.07 34.06
CA ALA A 35 -46.46 -6.65 34.32
C ALA A 35 -46.24 -6.34 35.81
N GLY A 36 -45.79 -5.12 36.12
CA GLY A 36 -45.97 -4.52 37.44
C GLY A 36 -44.99 -3.42 37.77
N PHE A 37 -45.50 -2.18 37.83
CA PHE A 37 -44.88 -1.01 38.43
C PHE A 37 -44.17 -1.29 39.77
N ARG A 38 -43.02 -0.64 40.00
CA ARG A 38 -42.75 0.18 41.20
C ARG A 38 -41.41 0.93 41.08
N ALA A 39 -41.47 2.21 41.42
CA ALA A 39 -40.36 3.12 41.56
C ALA A 39 -39.48 2.78 42.78
N PHE A 40 -38.19 3.08 42.67
CA PHE A 40 -37.38 3.57 43.78
C PHE A 40 -36.28 4.50 43.22
N ALA A 41 -36.29 5.74 43.70
CA ALA A 41 -35.22 6.70 43.56
C ALA A 41 -34.21 6.49 44.70
N VAL A 42 -32.91 6.51 44.41
CA VAL A 42 -31.85 7.04 45.29
C VAL A 42 -30.77 7.65 44.40
N ALA A 43 -30.29 8.82 44.84
CA ALA A 43 -29.49 9.79 44.13
C ALA A 43 -27.96 9.60 44.27
N ALA A 44 -27.28 10.45 43.49
CA ALA A 44 -25.98 11.09 43.73
C ALA A 44 -24.70 10.42 43.19
N GLY A 45 -23.96 11.22 42.40
CA GLY A 45 -22.57 10.94 42.04
C GLY A 45 -22.11 11.58 40.73
N ALA A 46 -22.21 12.91 40.59
CA ALA A 46 -21.59 13.63 39.49
C ALA A 46 -20.07 13.68 39.69
N ILE A 47 -19.31 13.21 38.69
CA ILE A 47 -17.89 13.58 38.52
C ILE A 47 -17.73 14.07 37.08
N VAL A 48 -17.72 15.38 36.93
CA VAL A 48 -17.21 16.08 35.75
C VAL A 48 -15.69 16.14 35.91
N SER A 49 -14.95 15.56 34.98
CA SER A 49 -13.51 15.75 34.86
C SER A 49 -13.19 16.16 33.43
N ALA A 50 -13.22 17.47 33.19
CA ALA A 50 -12.63 18.09 32.02
C ALA A 50 -11.11 18.15 32.24
N ALA A 51 -10.34 17.39 31.45
CA ALA A 51 -8.89 17.52 31.40
C ALA A 51 -8.50 18.23 30.09
N ALA A 52 -8.34 19.54 30.18
CA ALA A 52 -7.63 20.35 29.20
C ALA A 52 -6.13 20.07 29.35
N VAL A 53 -5.48 19.55 28.30
CA VAL A 53 -4.02 19.47 28.26
C VAL A 53 -3.51 20.68 27.49
N ALA A 54 -2.85 21.55 28.26
CA ALA A 54 -2.21 22.77 27.79
C ALA A 54 -0.98 22.46 26.93
N VAL A 55 -0.87 23.23 25.85
CA VAL A 55 0.29 23.32 24.96
C VAL A 55 1.42 24.04 25.69
N ALA A 56 2.59 23.40 25.79
CA ALA A 56 3.84 24.05 26.19
C ALA A 56 4.71 24.28 24.95
N LEU A 57 4.65 25.50 24.40
CA LEU A 57 5.59 26.01 23.41
C LEU A 57 6.85 26.50 24.14
N ILE A 58 7.97 25.80 23.98
CA ILE A 58 9.28 26.36 24.30
C ILE A 58 9.81 27.04 23.04
N ALA A 59 9.84 28.37 23.09
CA ALA A 59 10.45 29.23 22.10
C ALA A 59 11.98 29.13 22.17
N TYR A 60 12.61 28.73 21.06
CA TYR A 60 14.03 29.01 20.84
C TYR A 60 14.15 30.05 19.73
N LYS A 61 14.42 31.30 20.15
CA LYS A 61 14.85 32.39 19.26
C LYS A 61 16.29 32.13 18.84
N GLN A 62 16.56 31.92 17.56
CA GLN A 62 17.83 32.31 16.94
C GLN A 62 17.57 32.92 15.56
N ASN A 63 18.16 34.11 15.36
CA ASN A 63 18.12 34.93 14.15
C ASN A 63 18.59 34.17 12.91
N PRO A 64 17.88 34.21 11.77
CA PRO A 64 18.44 33.84 10.49
C PRO A 64 19.28 35.01 9.94
N GLN A 65 20.59 34.81 9.81
CA GLN A 65 21.38 35.56 8.83
C GLN A 65 21.02 34.99 7.46
N ILE A 66 20.29 35.79 6.69
CA ILE A 66 19.94 35.52 5.29
C ILE A 66 21.23 35.53 4.48
N VAL A 67 21.72 34.35 4.07
CA VAL A 67 22.61 34.26 2.91
C VAL A 67 21.71 34.14 1.70
N GLN A 68 21.59 35.22 0.93
CA GLN A 68 21.04 35.15 -0.42
C GLN A 68 21.91 34.21 -1.24
N VAL A 69 21.33 33.11 -1.71
CA VAL A 69 21.90 32.33 -2.81
C VAL A 69 21.12 32.74 -4.06
N ASP A 70 21.82 33.43 -4.95
CA ASP A 70 21.33 33.84 -6.26
C ASP A 70 20.72 32.65 -7.01
N GLY A 71 19.49 32.84 -7.47
CA GLY A 71 18.84 31.96 -8.40
C GLY A 71 19.39 32.21 -9.80
N ASP A 72 20.18 31.27 -10.30
CA ASP A 72 20.12 30.82 -11.69
C ASP A 72 21.04 29.62 -11.90
N ARG A 73 20.49 28.40 -11.82
CA ARG A 73 21.12 27.22 -12.43
C ARG A 73 20.04 26.33 -13.02
N SER A 74 19.82 26.51 -14.33
CA SER A 74 19.12 25.55 -15.18
C SER A 74 19.70 24.15 -14.97
N ALA A 75 18.85 23.17 -14.68
CA ALA A 75 19.24 21.77 -14.62
C ALA A 75 19.65 21.30 -16.03
N THR A 76 20.96 21.20 -16.26
CA THR A 76 21.49 20.54 -17.46
C THR A 76 21.29 19.03 -17.30
N VAL A 77 20.44 18.45 -18.16
CA VAL A 77 20.34 16.99 -18.33
C VAL A 77 21.66 16.49 -18.89
N LEU A 78 22.45 15.78 -18.07
CA LEU A 78 23.64 15.08 -18.53
C LEU A 78 23.21 13.75 -19.18
N THR A 79 23.20 13.72 -20.52
CA THR A 79 23.18 12.49 -21.31
C THR A 79 24.62 12.03 -21.57
N GLY A 80 25.09 11.08 -20.78
CA GLY A 80 26.33 10.34 -21.02
C GLY A 80 26.22 8.92 -20.47
N PRO A 81 26.89 7.92 -21.07
CA PRO A 81 26.83 6.54 -20.59
C PRO A 81 27.57 6.44 -19.25
N GLY A 82 26.80 6.43 -18.17
CA GLY A 82 27.31 6.38 -16.80
C GLY A 82 27.77 4.98 -16.36
N PRO A 83 28.60 4.89 -15.30
CA PRO A 83 29.15 3.63 -14.78
C PRO A 83 28.02 2.70 -14.30
N ALA A 84 28.29 1.38 -14.29
CA ALA A 84 27.33 0.33 -13.93
C ALA A 84 26.38 0.76 -12.81
N ARG A 85 25.07 0.83 -13.11
CA ARG A 85 24.04 1.22 -12.16
C ARG A 85 23.99 0.16 -11.05
N ASP A 86 24.54 0.51 -9.90
CA ASP A 86 24.86 -0.43 -8.82
C ASP A 86 23.59 -0.89 -8.06
N VAL A 87 23.59 -2.17 -7.68
CA VAL A 87 22.57 -2.78 -6.81
C VAL A 87 23.01 -2.60 -5.36
N ARG A 88 22.16 -1.98 -4.54
CA ARG A 88 22.32 -1.88 -3.08
C ARG A 88 21.27 -2.77 -2.42
N ALA A 89 21.74 -3.79 -1.72
CA ALA A 89 20.90 -4.78 -1.06
C ALA A 89 21.13 -4.77 0.45
N ASP A 90 20.12 -5.24 1.17
CA ASP A 90 20.14 -5.51 2.61
C ASP A 90 19.58 -6.92 2.87
N PRO A 91 20.24 -7.98 2.36
CA PRO A 91 19.67 -9.32 2.25
C PRO A 91 19.48 -10.02 3.61
N GLU A 92 19.97 -9.44 4.70
CA GLU A 92 19.85 -9.98 6.05
C GLU A 92 18.68 -9.37 6.84
N SER A 93 18.08 -8.28 6.34
CA SER A 93 17.09 -7.48 7.07
C SER A 93 15.71 -7.46 6.40
N SER A 94 14.63 -7.62 7.18
CA SER A 94 13.25 -7.51 6.69
C SER A 94 12.31 -7.00 7.80
N PRO A 95 11.76 -5.78 7.70
CA PRO A 95 12.01 -4.75 6.67
C PRO A 95 13.50 -4.35 6.56
N PRO A 96 13.93 -3.71 5.45
CA PRO A 96 15.32 -3.28 5.31
C PRO A 96 15.69 -2.24 6.37
N GLU A 97 16.91 -2.32 6.88
CA GLU A 97 17.52 -1.33 7.78
C GLU A 97 18.25 -0.24 6.98
N HIS A 98 18.78 -0.61 5.81
CA HIS A 98 19.53 0.29 4.92
C HIS A 98 18.82 0.52 3.58
N LEU A 99 19.24 1.56 2.84
CA LEU A 99 18.68 1.85 1.53
C LEU A 99 18.84 0.66 0.59
N VAL A 100 17.71 0.15 0.12
CA VAL A 100 17.66 -0.85 -0.94
C VAL A 100 17.44 -0.15 -2.27
N ALA A 101 18.33 -0.38 -3.23
CA ALA A 101 18.25 0.22 -4.56
C ALA A 101 18.66 -0.79 -5.62
N ALA A 102 17.98 -0.75 -6.76
CA ALA A 102 18.34 -1.53 -7.92
C ALA A 102 18.13 -0.69 -9.17
N TYR A 103 19.20 -0.48 -9.92
CA TYR A 103 19.20 0.33 -11.15
C TYR A 103 18.56 1.70 -10.93
N ASP A 104 17.44 2.00 -11.61
CA ASP A 104 16.77 3.29 -11.55
C ASP A 104 15.78 3.42 -10.39
N LEU A 105 15.61 2.39 -9.54
CA LEU A 105 14.67 2.39 -8.42
C LEU A 105 15.37 2.29 -7.07
N ALA A 106 14.75 2.87 -6.05
CA ALA A 106 15.07 2.61 -4.66
C ALA A 106 13.82 2.54 -3.79
N VAL A 107 13.90 1.76 -2.71
CA VAL A 107 12.90 1.71 -1.64
C VAL A 107 13.14 2.94 -0.76
N TYR A 108 12.46 4.03 -1.05
CA TYR A 108 12.61 5.27 -0.26
C TYR A 108 11.74 5.27 0.99
N ALA A 109 10.69 4.47 1.00
CA ALA A 109 9.85 4.26 2.17
C ALA A 109 9.31 2.84 2.16
N TYR A 110 8.76 2.42 3.29
CA TYR A 110 7.89 1.26 3.36
C TYR A 110 6.76 1.51 4.36
N SER A 111 5.72 0.70 4.28
CA SER A 111 4.66 0.68 5.29
C SER A 111 4.51 -0.69 5.90
N THR A 112 4.18 -0.76 7.18
CA THR A 112 3.58 -1.96 7.78
C THR A 112 2.09 -1.74 7.98
N TRP A 113 1.31 -2.81 8.09
CA TRP A 113 -0.14 -2.69 8.31
C TRP A 113 -0.65 -3.52 9.49
N ARG A 114 -1.78 -3.10 10.07
CA ARG A 114 -2.54 -3.87 11.05
C ARG A 114 -4.02 -3.54 10.98
N HIS A 115 -4.85 -4.49 11.42
CA HIS A 115 -6.26 -4.21 11.69
C HIS A 115 -6.43 -3.63 13.08
N GLU A 116 -7.33 -2.66 13.23
CA GLU A 116 -7.66 -2.03 14.49
C GLU A 116 -9.17 -1.82 14.58
N MET A 117 -9.74 -1.97 15.77
CA MET A 117 -11.13 -1.62 16.04
C MET A 117 -11.18 -0.13 16.40
N LEU A 118 -11.85 0.67 15.56
CA LEU A 118 -12.08 2.09 15.81
C LEU A 118 -13.23 2.30 16.82
N SER A 119 -14.20 1.41 16.79
CA SER A 119 -15.29 1.25 17.76
C SER A 119 -15.66 -0.22 17.85
N ASP A 120 -16.62 -0.60 18.70
CA ASP A 120 -17.12 -1.98 18.81
C ASP A 120 -17.59 -2.56 17.46
N ASP A 121 -18.00 -1.68 16.54
CA ASP A 121 -18.64 -2.05 15.28
C ASP A 121 -17.82 -1.68 14.03
N VAL A 122 -16.65 -1.05 14.16
CA VAL A 122 -15.90 -0.53 13.01
C VAL A 122 -14.46 -0.99 13.02
N ARG A 123 -14.06 -1.73 11.98
CA ARG A 123 -12.70 -2.20 11.77
C ARG A 123 -12.00 -1.40 10.68
N VAL A 124 -10.79 -0.93 10.99
CA VAL A 124 -9.93 -0.17 10.08
C VAL A 124 -8.60 -0.88 9.80
N LEU A 125 -8.01 -0.64 8.64
CA LEU A 125 -6.65 -1.03 8.28
C LEU A 125 -5.71 0.16 8.48
N ARG A 126 -4.89 0.12 9.52
CA ARG A 126 -3.89 1.16 9.81
C ARG A 126 -2.56 0.82 9.18
N ARG A 127 -1.97 1.80 8.48
CA ARG A 127 -0.58 1.74 8.00
C ARG A 127 0.33 2.54 8.91
N THR A 128 1.53 2.01 9.17
CA THR A 128 2.63 2.75 9.79
C THR A 128 3.74 2.91 8.76
N TRP A 129 4.10 4.15 8.46
CA TRP A 129 5.07 4.47 7.43
C TRP A 129 6.46 4.70 8.01
N PHE A 130 7.47 4.22 7.28
CA PHE A 130 8.89 4.41 7.56
C PHE A 130 9.52 5.04 6.32
N LEU A 131 10.23 6.15 6.49
CA LEU A 131 10.84 6.93 5.41
C LEU A 131 12.36 6.89 5.58
N TYR A 132 13.09 6.64 4.50
CA TYR A 132 14.55 6.62 4.53
C TYR A 132 15.10 8.02 4.85
N ASP A 133 15.96 8.15 5.86
CA ASP A 133 16.73 9.35 6.16
C ASP A 133 18.20 9.12 5.79
N GLU A 134 18.70 9.85 4.78
CA GLU A 134 20.09 9.79 4.35
C GLU A 134 21.08 10.11 5.49
N ARG A 135 20.69 10.94 6.44
CA ARG A 135 21.56 11.37 7.55
C ARG A 135 21.76 10.27 8.59
N SER A 136 20.71 9.51 8.89
CA SER A 136 20.81 8.34 9.79
C SER A 136 21.27 7.08 9.05
N GLY A 137 21.14 7.04 7.72
CA GLY A 137 21.48 5.88 6.89
C GLY A 137 20.48 4.74 6.97
N GLY A 138 19.28 5.01 7.47
CA GLY A 138 18.22 4.02 7.64
C GLY A 138 16.82 4.63 7.62
N TYR A 139 15.81 3.81 7.92
CA TYR A 139 14.41 4.23 7.86
C TYR A 139 13.89 4.72 9.22
N GLU A 140 13.25 5.88 9.22
CA GLU A 140 12.63 6.46 10.39
C GLU A 140 11.11 6.35 10.34
N ARG A 141 10.51 5.95 11.46
CA ARG A 141 9.05 5.92 11.61
C ARG A 141 8.49 7.34 11.49
N THR A 142 7.51 7.50 10.62
CA THR A 142 6.84 8.80 10.41
C THR A 142 5.54 8.92 11.21
N ARG A 143 5.05 10.16 11.36
CA ARG A 143 3.75 10.47 11.95
C ARG A 143 2.60 10.53 10.93
N TRP A 144 2.89 10.29 9.65
CA TRP A 144 1.94 10.52 8.55
C TRP A 144 1.07 9.29 8.33
N ALA A 145 -0.20 9.53 7.95
CA ALA A 145 -1.15 8.45 7.70
C ALA A 145 -0.98 7.84 6.29
N ALA A 146 -0.52 8.66 5.34
CA ALA A 146 -0.09 8.25 4.01
C ALA A 146 1.04 9.15 3.54
N LEU A 147 1.91 8.63 2.68
CA LEU A 147 2.94 9.40 2.00
C LEU A 147 3.27 8.81 0.63
N ASP A 148 3.90 9.62 -0.21
CA ASP A 148 4.61 9.17 -1.41
C ASP A 148 5.91 9.97 -1.61
N VAL A 149 6.89 9.39 -2.29
CA VAL A 149 8.23 9.97 -2.48
C VAL A 149 8.45 10.31 -3.95
N ALA A 150 8.80 11.57 -4.21
CA ALA A 150 9.06 12.06 -5.56
C ALA A 150 10.25 11.32 -6.20
N PRO A 151 10.26 11.20 -7.54
CA PRO A 151 11.46 10.82 -8.28
C PRO A 151 12.68 11.61 -7.80
N GLY A 152 13.79 10.92 -7.59
CA GLY A 152 15.03 11.44 -7.00
C GLY A 152 15.11 11.31 -5.48
N GLY A 153 14.05 10.90 -4.78
CA GLY A 153 14.09 10.56 -3.35
C GLY A 153 14.21 11.74 -2.38
N ARG A 154 14.24 12.98 -2.87
CA ARG A 154 14.54 14.17 -2.06
C ARG A 154 13.33 14.81 -1.40
N THR A 155 12.14 14.54 -1.94
CA THR A 155 10.90 15.20 -1.52
C THR A 155 9.82 14.16 -1.29
N ALA A 156 9.07 14.30 -0.21
CA ALA A 156 7.91 13.49 0.08
C ALA A 156 6.64 14.34 0.10
N ALA A 157 5.53 13.74 -0.32
CA ALA A 157 4.18 14.27 -0.14
C ALA A 157 3.50 13.47 0.97
N VAL A 158 2.77 14.13 1.87
CA VAL A 158 2.24 13.51 3.11
C VAL A 158 0.81 13.93 3.41
N LEU A 159 0.04 12.99 3.98
CA LEU A 159 -1.28 13.24 4.54
C LEU A 159 -1.24 12.99 6.06
N GLU A 160 -1.72 13.98 6.84
CA GLU A 160 -1.67 13.93 8.32
C GLU A 160 -2.69 12.98 8.95
N LYS A 161 -3.76 12.67 8.22
CA LYS A 161 -4.85 11.77 8.59
C LYS A 161 -5.60 11.36 7.34
N LEU A 162 -6.45 10.33 7.41
CA LEU A 162 -7.26 9.91 6.27
C LEU A 162 -8.76 10.03 6.59
N PRO A 163 -9.56 10.70 5.74
CA PRO A 163 -9.10 11.58 4.66
C PRO A 163 -8.57 12.93 5.23
N ALA A 164 -7.57 13.53 4.58
CA ALA A 164 -6.99 14.83 4.93
C ALA A 164 -7.54 15.97 4.04
N ARG A 165 -7.66 17.18 4.59
CA ARG A 165 -8.08 18.40 3.85
C ARG A 165 -6.92 19.23 3.32
N ARG A 166 -5.70 18.72 3.46
CA ARG A 166 -4.46 19.35 2.99
C ARG A 166 -3.43 18.28 2.70
N VAL A 167 -2.56 18.55 1.74
CA VAL A 167 -1.36 17.74 1.47
C VAL A 167 -0.12 18.54 1.86
N GLY A 168 0.82 17.87 2.51
CA GLY A 168 2.11 18.44 2.88
C GLY A 168 3.17 18.04 1.87
N VAL A 169 4.09 18.95 1.54
CA VAL A 169 5.31 18.66 0.78
C VAL A 169 6.50 18.99 1.68
N LEU A 170 7.42 18.04 1.86
CA LEU A 170 8.62 18.22 2.68
C LEU A 170 9.86 17.60 2.03
N GLY A 171 11.03 18.14 2.39
CA GLY A 171 12.31 17.48 2.11
C GLY A 171 12.49 16.24 2.99
N VAL A 172 13.00 15.16 2.41
CA VAL A 172 13.21 13.88 3.13
C VAL A 172 14.32 14.01 4.19
N GLY A 173 15.34 14.84 3.96
CA GLY A 173 16.40 15.16 4.93
C GLY A 173 16.01 16.14 6.05
N GLY A 174 14.72 16.43 6.19
CA GLY A 174 14.17 17.36 7.19
C GLY A 174 13.72 18.71 6.61
N GLY A 175 13.17 19.54 7.49
CA GLY A 175 12.64 20.87 7.18
C GLY A 175 11.14 21.02 7.48
N ASP A 176 10.64 22.22 7.23
CA ASP A 176 9.23 22.53 7.42
C ASP A 176 8.36 21.91 6.32
N VAL A 177 7.16 21.49 6.71
CA VAL A 177 6.16 20.99 5.77
C VAL A 177 5.43 22.16 5.12
N ARG A 178 5.51 22.27 3.80
CA ARG A 178 4.67 23.20 3.05
C ARG A 178 3.30 22.58 2.82
N TRP A 179 2.27 23.15 3.44
CA TRP A 179 0.89 22.68 3.30
C TRP A 179 0.18 23.33 2.12
N ILE A 180 -0.60 22.53 1.40
CA ILE A 180 -1.49 22.94 0.32
C ILE A 180 -2.90 22.48 0.69
N ASP A 181 -3.82 23.43 0.80
CA ASP A 181 -5.22 23.14 1.13
C ASP A 181 -5.95 22.50 -0.05
N LEU A 182 -6.92 21.65 0.27
CA LEU A 182 -7.71 20.89 -0.70
C LEU A 182 -9.19 21.21 -0.54
N ASP A 183 -9.87 21.42 -1.66
CA ASP A 183 -11.32 21.59 -1.69
C ASP A 183 -12.05 20.32 -1.24
N GLN A 184 -11.50 19.16 -1.59
CA GLN A 184 -12.04 17.85 -1.25
C GLN A 184 -11.06 17.03 -0.39
N PRO A 185 -11.53 16.28 0.62
CA PRO A 185 -10.66 15.44 1.43
C PRO A 185 -9.99 14.34 0.60
N ALA A 186 -8.72 14.03 0.88
CA ALA A 186 -7.91 13.04 0.18
C ALA A 186 -7.51 11.87 1.08
N GLY A 187 -7.57 10.67 0.54
CA GLY A 187 -7.25 9.40 1.20
C GLY A 187 -5.98 8.72 0.68
N GLY A 188 -5.54 9.10 -0.52
CA GLY A 188 -4.33 8.59 -1.17
C GLY A 188 -3.55 9.73 -1.84
N VAL A 189 -2.25 9.54 -2.03
CA VAL A 189 -1.33 10.50 -2.63
C VAL A 189 -0.32 9.79 -3.52
N SER A 190 -0.02 10.35 -4.69
CA SER A 190 1.03 9.85 -5.58
C SER A 190 1.70 10.96 -6.40
N TRP A 191 3.02 10.92 -6.52
CA TRP A 191 3.80 11.81 -7.39
C TRP A 191 3.66 11.44 -8.86
N SER A 192 3.61 12.45 -9.72
CA SER A 192 3.75 12.25 -11.16
C SER A 192 5.15 11.72 -11.51
N PRO A 193 5.30 10.99 -12.63
CA PRO A 193 6.60 10.45 -13.07
C PRO A 193 7.71 11.51 -13.26
N ASP A 194 7.32 12.77 -13.48
CA ASP A 194 8.21 13.93 -13.62
C ASP A 194 8.51 14.64 -12.28
N GLY A 195 7.86 14.25 -11.18
CA GLY A 195 8.01 14.85 -9.86
C GLY A 195 7.45 16.27 -9.72
N ARG A 196 6.64 16.76 -10.68
CA ARG A 196 6.13 18.15 -10.68
C ARG A 196 4.71 18.31 -10.17
N ARG A 197 3.95 17.20 -10.13
CA ARG A 197 2.53 17.19 -9.75
C ARG A 197 2.25 16.10 -8.75
N LEU A 198 1.21 16.31 -7.95
CA LEU A 198 0.62 15.27 -7.11
C LEU A 198 -0.74 14.88 -7.66
N LEU A 199 -1.04 13.61 -7.55
CA LEU A 199 -2.37 13.03 -7.71
C LEU A 199 -2.85 12.62 -6.34
N LEU A 200 -4.00 13.15 -5.93
CA LEU A 200 -4.66 12.78 -4.70
C LEU A 200 -5.95 12.06 -5.02
N THR A 201 -6.20 10.92 -4.39
CA THR A 201 -7.49 10.24 -4.49
C THR A 201 -8.42 10.77 -3.41
N ASN A 202 -9.58 11.27 -3.81
CA ASN A 202 -10.53 11.92 -2.91
C ASN A 202 -11.60 10.95 -2.42
N TYR A 203 -11.98 11.15 -1.15
CA TYR A 203 -12.98 10.33 -0.47
C TYR A 203 -13.92 11.16 0.39
N ASP A 204 -15.20 10.78 0.45
CA ASP A 204 -16.20 11.36 1.35
C ASP A 204 -16.29 10.65 2.72
N GLY A 205 -15.56 9.56 2.88
CA GLY A 205 -15.47 8.75 4.10
C GLY A 205 -14.06 8.17 4.30
N ASP A 206 -13.81 7.59 5.48
CA ASP A 206 -12.49 7.03 5.81
C ASP A 206 -12.15 5.81 4.93
N PRO A 207 -11.14 5.92 4.03
CA PRO A 207 -10.77 4.84 3.12
C PRO A 207 -10.11 3.66 3.83
N THR A 208 -9.78 3.80 5.12
CA THR A 208 -9.19 2.75 5.94
C THR A 208 -10.22 1.81 6.54
N VAL A 209 -11.51 2.14 6.51
CA VAL A 209 -12.56 1.24 7.01
C VAL A 209 -12.63 0.00 6.12
N VAL A 210 -12.41 -1.17 6.73
CA VAL A 210 -12.42 -2.46 6.05
C VAL A 210 -13.57 -3.36 6.49
N GLY A 211 -14.25 -3.02 7.59
CA GLY A 211 -15.34 -3.80 8.14
C GLY A 211 -16.29 -2.98 9.00
N ILE A 212 -17.58 -3.27 8.87
CA ILE A 212 -18.63 -2.82 9.78
C ILE A 212 -19.30 -4.05 10.35
N ILE A 213 -19.31 -4.20 11.67
CA ILE A 213 -19.98 -5.30 12.37
C ILE A 213 -21.40 -4.83 12.67
N ASP A 214 -22.40 -5.60 12.25
CA ASP A 214 -23.79 -5.30 12.56
C ASP A 214 -24.21 -5.82 13.95
N SER A 215 -25.42 -5.47 14.39
CA SER A 215 -25.96 -5.89 15.69
C SER A 215 -26.14 -7.40 15.84
N GLY A 216 -26.06 -8.16 14.74
CA GLY A 216 -26.04 -9.62 14.73
C GLY A 216 -24.63 -10.22 14.81
N GLY A 217 -23.59 -9.38 14.86
CA GLY A 217 -22.19 -9.79 14.85
C GLY A 217 -21.65 -10.13 13.46
N SER A 218 -22.43 -9.92 12.40
CA SER A 218 -21.98 -10.17 11.04
C SER A 218 -21.18 -8.98 10.52
N GLU A 219 -20.00 -9.26 9.99
CA GLU A 219 -19.17 -8.23 9.36
C GLU A 219 -19.58 -8.04 7.90
N ARG A 220 -19.84 -6.79 7.54
CA ARG A 220 -20.07 -6.36 6.15
C ARG A 220 -18.98 -5.42 5.69
N THR A 221 -18.72 -5.45 4.39
CA THR A 221 -17.86 -4.47 3.73
C THR A 221 -18.56 -3.11 3.70
N PRO A 222 -17.90 -2.01 4.11
CA PRO A 222 -18.45 -0.67 3.93
C PRO A 222 -18.59 -0.34 2.43
N PRO A 223 -19.52 0.55 2.05
CA PRO A 223 -19.58 1.06 0.69
C PRO A 223 -18.29 1.81 0.33
N ASN A 224 -17.96 1.85 -0.96
CA ASN A 224 -16.84 2.65 -1.45
C ASN A 224 -17.16 4.15 -1.30
N SER A 225 -16.22 4.91 -0.71
CA SER A 225 -16.34 6.35 -0.44
C SER A 225 -15.56 7.24 -1.42
N ARG A 226 -14.99 6.68 -2.50
CA ARG A 226 -14.15 7.42 -3.44
C ARG A 226 -15.00 8.32 -4.34
N THR A 227 -14.65 9.61 -4.40
CA THR A 227 -15.43 10.64 -5.12
C THR A 227 -14.74 11.20 -6.37
N GLY A 228 -13.44 11.00 -6.52
CA GLY A 228 -12.68 11.50 -7.66
C GLY A 228 -11.21 11.68 -7.34
N PHE A 229 -10.56 12.62 -8.02
CA PHE A 229 -9.15 12.94 -7.79
C PHE A 229 -8.86 14.44 -7.84
N THR A 230 -7.77 14.85 -7.19
CA THR A 230 -7.25 16.21 -7.23
C THR A 230 -5.85 16.16 -7.82
N VAL A 231 -5.60 17.00 -8.83
CA VAL A 231 -4.24 17.25 -9.31
C VAL A 231 -3.72 18.51 -8.64
N VAL A 232 -2.52 18.42 -8.04
CA VAL A 232 -1.84 19.55 -7.43
C VAL A 232 -0.58 19.86 -8.22
N ASP A 233 -0.48 21.09 -8.71
CA ASP A 233 0.78 21.63 -9.22
C ASP A 233 1.66 22.03 -8.03
N VAL A 234 2.82 21.40 -7.91
CA VAL A 234 3.62 21.49 -6.69
C VAL A 234 4.22 22.89 -6.57
N ASP A 235 4.74 23.45 -7.66
CA ASP A 235 5.41 24.75 -7.65
C ASP A 235 4.45 25.88 -7.24
N SER A 236 3.27 25.94 -7.86
CA SER A 236 2.27 26.97 -7.58
C SER A 236 1.38 26.68 -6.38
N GLY A 237 1.31 25.42 -5.93
CA GLY A 237 0.37 24.96 -4.91
C GLY A 237 -1.08 24.92 -5.38
N ARG A 238 -1.35 25.06 -6.69
CA ARG A 238 -2.72 25.03 -7.22
C ARG A 238 -3.26 23.61 -7.20
N ALA A 239 -4.33 23.39 -6.45
CA ALA A 239 -5.09 22.14 -6.43
C ALA A 239 -6.35 22.25 -7.28
N ALA A 240 -6.70 21.20 -8.01
CA ALA A 240 -7.91 21.17 -8.82
C ALA A 240 -8.60 19.80 -8.75
N PHE A 241 -9.76 19.76 -8.09
CA PHE A 241 -10.58 18.57 -7.93
C PHE A 241 -11.36 18.24 -9.21
N ARG A 242 -11.46 16.94 -9.53
CA ARG A 242 -12.26 16.37 -10.61
C ARG A 242 -13.11 15.24 -10.04
N GLU A 243 -14.42 15.41 -10.18
CA GLU A 243 -15.37 14.36 -9.80
C GLU A 243 -15.29 13.23 -10.83
N VAL A 244 -15.08 12.01 -10.31
CA VAL A 244 -15.13 10.78 -11.10
C VAL A 244 -15.82 9.74 -10.24
N ALA A 245 -17.10 9.51 -10.56
CA ALA A 245 -17.93 8.57 -9.80
C ALA A 245 -17.35 7.15 -9.85
N TRP A 246 -17.37 6.48 -8.71
CA TRP A 246 -17.08 5.06 -8.64
C TRP A 246 -18.16 4.25 -9.37
N ALA A 247 -17.77 3.57 -10.45
CA ALA A 247 -18.66 2.73 -11.26
C ALA A 247 -18.42 1.22 -11.07
N GLY A 248 -17.64 0.83 -10.07
CA GLY A 248 -17.23 -0.55 -9.85
C GLY A 248 -18.09 -1.34 -8.88
N MET A 249 -17.69 -2.58 -8.64
CA MET A 249 -18.40 -3.49 -7.77
C MET A 249 -18.46 -2.93 -6.33
N PRO A 250 -19.60 -3.01 -5.62
CA PRO A 250 -19.76 -2.43 -4.28
C PRO A 250 -18.75 -2.92 -3.22
N ARG A 251 -18.04 -4.02 -3.48
CA ARG A 251 -17.08 -4.65 -2.56
C ARG A 251 -15.61 -4.30 -2.85
N GLU A 252 -15.31 -3.63 -3.96
CA GLU A 252 -13.95 -3.17 -4.27
C GLU A 252 -13.67 -1.85 -3.51
N ARG A 253 -12.53 -1.79 -2.81
CA ARG A 253 -12.18 -0.71 -1.89
C ARG A 253 -10.85 -0.06 -2.23
N GLY A 254 -10.69 1.21 -1.83
CA GLY A 254 -9.38 1.83 -1.63
C GLY A 254 -8.48 1.85 -2.86
N MET A 255 -9.07 1.83 -4.06
CA MET A 255 -8.29 1.88 -5.29
C MET A 255 -8.01 3.34 -5.63
N ASP A 256 -6.85 3.77 -5.17
CA ASP A 256 -6.29 5.07 -5.53
C ASP A 256 -6.13 5.19 -7.04
N PHE A 257 -6.42 6.37 -7.57
CA PHE A 257 -6.01 6.72 -8.93
C PHE A 257 -4.49 6.67 -9.04
N ARG A 258 -4.01 6.31 -10.23
CA ARG A 258 -2.58 6.22 -10.54
C ARG A 258 -2.28 7.03 -11.80
N TRP A 259 -1.03 7.46 -11.95
CA TRP A 259 -0.56 8.11 -13.16
C TRP A 259 -0.40 7.12 -14.30
N SER A 260 -0.68 7.55 -15.53
CA SER A 260 -0.13 6.89 -16.71
C SER A 260 1.40 6.95 -16.69
N THR A 261 2.04 6.07 -17.44
CA THR A 261 3.51 5.93 -17.49
C THR A 261 4.20 7.24 -17.89
N ASP A 262 3.55 8.04 -18.74
CA ASP A 262 4.03 9.33 -19.20
C ASP A 262 3.53 10.53 -18.37
N GLY A 263 2.69 10.30 -17.36
CA GLY A 263 2.14 11.34 -16.49
C GLY A 263 1.18 12.31 -17.17
N THR A 264 0.64 11.96 -18.35
CA THR A 264 -0.31 12.81 -19.09
C THR A 264 -1.76 12.51 -18.72
N LEU A 265 -2.05 11.28 -18.28
CA LEU A 265 -3.35 10.81 -17.87
C LEU A 265 -3.29 10.24 -16.45
N VAL A 266 -4.46 10.04 -15.87
CA VAL A 266 -4.66 9.25 -14.66
C VAL A 266 -5.54 8.06 -14.97
N TRP A 267 -5.41 6.98 -14.22
CA TRP A 267 -6.23 5.80 -14.42
C TRP A 267 -6.71 5.19 -13.11
N GLU A 268 -7.81 4.47 -13.20
CA GLU A 268 -8.31 3.57 -12.19
C GLU A 268 -8.31 2.14 -12.71
N ARG A 269 -8.29 1.16 -11.79
CA ARG A 269 -8.47 -0.24 -12.17
C ARG A 269 -9.87 -0.43 -12.76
N GLY A 270 -9.92 -1.00 -13.95
CA GLY A 270 -11.17 -1.39 -14.58
C GLY A 270 -11.72 -2.71 -14.01
N HIS A 271 -12.98 -3.01 -14.30
CA HIS A 271 -13.72 -4.11 -13.66
C HIS A 271 -13.86 -5.36 -14.53
N SER A 272 -13.11 -5.43 -15.64
CA SER A 272 -13.12 -6.61 -16.51
C SER A 272 -11.72 -6.87 -17.06
N ALA A 273 -11.45 -8.14 -17.42
CA ALA A 273 -10.20 -8.50 -18.08
C ALA A 273 -10.03 -7.80 -19.45
N ALA A 274 -11.14 -7.48 -20.13
CA ALA A 274 -11.13 -6.78 -21.42
C ALA A 274 -10.81 -5.28 -21.29
N GLU A 275 -11.04 -4.70 -20.10
CA GLU A 275 -10.76 -3.30 -19.79
C GLU A 275 -10.14 -3.25 -18.39
N PRO A 276 -8.85 -3.61 -18.24
CA PRO A 276 -8.20 -3.71 -16.94
C PRO A 276 -7.90 -2.34 -16.32
N LYS A 277 -7.93 -1.26 -17.11
CA LYS A 277 -7.70 0.12 -16.70
C LYS A 277 -8.65 1.06 -17.45
N LYS A 278 -9.12 2.10 -16.77
CA LYS A 278 -9.87 3.22 -17.36
C LYS A 278 -9.07 4.50 -17.18
N PHE A 279 -8.85 5.23 -18.29
CA PHE A 279 -8.03 6.43 -18.30
C PHE A 279 -8.87 7.70 -18.35
N TYR A 280 -8.36 8.74 -17.69
CA TYR A 280 -8.93 10.08 -17.66
C TYR A 280 -7.82 11.09 -17.91
N ASP A 281 -8.15 12.18 -18.59
CA ASP A 281 -7.29 13.35 -18.58
C ASP A 281 -7.33 14.06 -17.22
N LEU A 282 -6.49 15.08 -17.06
CA LEU A 282 -6.37 15.84 -15.81
C LEU A 282 -7.58 16.75 -15.54
N VAL A 283 -8.55 16.79 -16.46
CA VAL A 283 -9.84 17.43 -16.25
C VAL A 283 -10.97 16.42 -15.96
N GLY A 284 -10.63 15.15 -15.77
CA GLY A 284 -11.57 14.09 -15.37
C GLY A 284 -12.39 13.52 -16.52
N LYS A 285 -12.08 13.87 -17.78
CA LYS A 285 -12.78 13.32 -18.94
C LYS A 285 -12.14 12.00 -19.32
N ALA A 286 -12.98 10.99 -19.57
CA ALA A 286 -12.53 9.68 -20.02
C ALA A 286 -11.76 9.78 -21.35
N GLN A 287 -10.68 9.01 -21.44
CA GLN A 287 -9.78 8.95 -22.60
C GLN A 287 -9.61 7.50 -23.04
N PRO A 288 -9.34 7.25 -24.34
CA PRO A 288 -8.96 5.92 -24.80
C PRO A 288 -7.66 5.48 -24.11
N VAL A 289 -7.47 4.16 -24.02
CA VAL A 289 -6.22 3.58 -23.51
C VAL A 289 -5.06 4.09 -24.36
N PRO A 290 -4.00 4.67 -23.77
CA PRO A 290 -2.81 5.08 -24.52
C PRO A 290 -2.22 3.90 -25.29
N GLU A 291 -1.75 4.14 -26.52
CA GLU A 291 -1.20 3.09 -27.38
C GLU A 291 -0.07 2.29 -26.70
N ARG A 292 0.75 2.97 -25.88
CA ARG A 292 1.81 2.35 -25.08
C ARG A 292 1.29 1.45 -23.97
N GLU A 293 0.11 1.73 -23.43
CA GLU A 293 -0.52 1.00 -22.32
C GLU A 293 -1.65 0.07 -22.78
N ARG A 294 -1.81 -0.16 -24.09
CA ARG A 294 -2.84 -1.04 -24.64
C ARG A 294 -2.78 -2.48 -24.10
N HIS A 295 -1.58 -2.90 -23.71
CA HIS A 295 -1.32 -4.19 -23.08
C HIS A 295 -1.29 -3.99 -21.57
N GLY A 296 -2.45 -4.12 -20.93
CA GLY A 296 -2.56 -4.05 -19.47
C GLY A 296 -2.21 -5.38 -18.79
N SER A 297 -1.79 -5.31 -17.53
CA SER A 297 -1.72 -6.45 -16.60
C SER A 297 -2.30 -6.02 -15.24
N SER A 298 -2.72 -6.99 -14.44
CA SER A 298 -3.07 -6.77 -13.03
C SER A 298 -1.86 -6.69 -12.09
N GLN A 299 -0.64 -7.01 -12.56
CA GLN A 299 0.58 -6.86 -11.78
C GLN A 299 0.90 -5.38 -11.54
N GLU A 300 1.43 -5.10 -10.34
CA GLU A 300 1.84 -3.74 -9.95
C GLU A 300 2.94 -3.19 -10.86
N ALA A 301 3.86 -4.05 -11.30
CA ALA A 301 4.96 -3.66 -12.17
C ALA A 301 4.53 -3.13 -13.54
N GLY A 302 3.45 -3.68 -14.12
CA GLY A 302 2.96 -3.30 -15.45
C GLY A 302 4.07 -3.30 -16.52
N LEU A 303 4.17 -2.18 -17.25
CA LEU A 303 5.09 -2.04 -18.38
C LEU A 303 6.46 -1.53 -17.96
N SER A 304 7.50 -2.05 -18.61
CA SER A 304 8.86 -1.54 -18.53
C SER A 304 8.94 -0.08 -18.97
N PRO A 305 9.98 0.69 -18.57
CA PRO A 305 10.16 2.09 -18.97
C PRO A 305 10.01 2.36 -20.48
N SER A 306 10.51 1.46 -21.34
CA SER A 306 10.36 1.55 -22.81
C SER A 306 8.96 1.25 -23.34
N GLY A 307 8.08 0.65 -22.53
CA GLY A 307 6.79 0.08 -22.93
C GLY A 307 6.90 -1.24 -23.70
N ARG A 308 8.09 -1.82 -23.84
CA ARG A 308 8.31 -3.04 -24.63
C ARG A 308 7.99 -4.32 -23.86
N TRP A 309 8.20 -4.34 -22.56
CA TRP A 309 8.05 -5.54 -21.75
C TRP A 309 6.92 -5.37 -20.76
N LEU A 310 6.03 -6.36 -20.72
CA LEU A 310 4.93 -6.43 -19.78
C LEU A 310 5.26 -7.47 -18.71
N ALA A 311 5.23 -7.06 -17.44
CA ALA A 311 5.13 -7.97 -16.32
C ALA A 311 3.69 -8.50 -16.30
N ASP A 312 3.51 -9.75 -16.72
CA ASP A 312 2.22 -10.34 -17.06
C ASP A 312 1.84 -11.47 -16.07
N ASP A 313 0.55 -11.61 -15.84
CA ASP A 313 -0.08 -12.59 -14.96
C ASP A 313 -1.35 -13.22 -15.56
N TYR A 314 -1.69 -12.90 -16.82
CA TYR A 314 -2.97 -13.30 -17.40
C TYR A 314 -3.10 -14.82 -17.58
N ALA A 315 -2.07 -15.48 -18.10
CA ALA A 315 -2.03 -16.94 -18.27
C ALA A 315 -1.05 -17.64 -17.31
N SER A 316 0.03 -16.95 -16.97
CA SER A 316 1.06 -17.38 -16.02
C SER A 316 1.95 -16.20 -15.69
N LEU A 317 2.59 -16.21 -14.52
CA LEU A 317 3.57 -15.19 -14.16
C LEU A 317 4.75 -15.20 -15.14
N ALA A 318 4.88 -14.12 -15.91
CA ALA A 318 5.82 -14.05 -17.02
C ALA A 318 6.24 -12.62 -17.37
N ILE A 319 7.26 -12.52 -18.21
CA ILE A 319 7.66 -11.27 -18.88
C ILE A 319 7.39 -11.41 -20.37
N THR A 320 6.50 -10.59 -20.92
CA THR A 320 6.01 -10.70 -22.30
C THR A 320 6.45 -9.52 -23.15
N ASP A 321 6.94 -9.78 -24.38
CA ASP A 321 7.21 -8.73 -25.38
C ASP A 321 5.89 -8.18 -25.93
N THR A 322 5.63 -6.89 -25.79
CA THR A 322 4.39 -6.24 -26.24
C THR A 322 4.27 -6.13 -27.77
N GLN A 323 5.36 -6.35 -28.50
CA GLN A 323 5.40 -6.33 -29.97
C GLN A 323 5.53 -7.72 -30.60
N GLY A 324 5.75 -8.75 -29.79
CA GLY A 324 6.00 -10.11 -30.27
C GLY A 324 5.17 -11.16 -29.56
N SER A 325 5.54 -12.43 -29.79
CA SER A 325 4.95 -13.59 -29.10
C SER A 325 5.93 -14.22 -28.12
N ARG A 326 7.03 -13.54 -27.79
CA ARG A 326 8.03 -14.03 -26.85
C ARG A 326 7.58 -13.73 -25.43
N SER A 327 7.49 -14.78 -24.63
CA SER A 327 7.22 -14.68 -23.20
C SER A 327 8.26 -15.49 -22.42
N THR A 328 8.79 -14.91 -21.35
CA THR A 328 9.72 -15.54 -20.42
C THR A 328 8.92 -15.99 -19.20
N PRO A 329 8.62 -17.30 -19.05
CA PRO A 329 7.87 -17.79 -17.90
C PRO A 329 8.71 -17.74 -16.62
N LEU A 330 8.16 -17.17 -15.54
CA LEU A 330 8.82 -17.08 -14.24
C LEU A 330 8.30 -18.11 -13.23
N GLN A 331 7.15 -18.74 -13.51
CA GLN A 331 6.48 -19.73 -12.65
C GLN A 331 7.29 -20.99 -12.34
N ARG A 332 8.28 -21.34 -13.16
CA ARG A 332 9.16 -22.51 -12.92
C ARG A 332 10.29 -22.21 -11.93
N GLY A 333 10.35 -20.96 -11.49
CA GLY A 333 11.37 -20.41 -10.64
C GLY A 333 12.56 -19.86 -11.40
N VAL A 334 13.21 -18.89 -10.76
CA VAL A 334 14.39 -18.18 -11.25
C VAL A 334 15.49 -18.39 -10.22
N ALA A 335 16.62 -18.98 -10.64
CA ALA A 335 17.77 -19.24 -9.77
C ALA A 335 17.38 -19.83 -8.39
N GLY A 336 16.53 -20.87 -8.40
CA GLY A 336 16.08 -21.57 -7.19
C GLY A 336 14.97 -20.88 -6.39
N HIS A 337 14.37 -19.81 -6.90
CA HIS A 337 13.28 -19.09 -6.23
C HIS A 337 11.98 -19.14 -7.02
N LEU A 338 10.85 -19.31 -6.34
CA LEU A 338 9.53 -19.11 -6.92
C LEU A 338 9.17 -17.63 -6.80
N VAL A 339 8.81 -17.02 -7.92
CA VAL A 339 8.37 -15.62 -7.96
C VAL A 339 6.88 -15.58 -7.63
N GLU A 340 6.49 -14.72 -6.68
CA GLU A 340 5.12 -14.62 -6.16
C GLU A 340 4.38 -13.39 -6.72
N ARG A 341 5.07 -12.24 -6.80
CA ARG A 341 4.48 -10.96 -7.24
C ARG A 341 5.50 -10.08 -7.93
N LEU A 342 5.14 -9.49 -9.06
CA LEU A 342 5.99 -8.56 -9.83
C LEU A 342 5.68 -7.12 -9.38
N VAL A 343 6.67 -6.44 -8.79
CA VAL A 343 6.46 -5.18 -8.07
C VAL A 343 6.74 -3.96 -8.95
N ALA A 344 7.92 -3.88 -9.57
CA ALA A 344 8.29 -2.74 -10.41
C ALA A 344 9.47 -3.05 -11.34
N TRP A 345 9.50 -2.41 -12.52
CA TRP A 345 10.66 -2.44 -13.41
C TRP A 345 11.76 -1.50 -12.91
N ALA A 346 12.94 -2.07 -12.62
CA ALA A 346 14.13 -1.32 -12.20
C ALA A 346 14.82 -0.65 -13.40
N ASP A 347 14.73 -1.25 -14.58
CA ASP A 347 15.01 -0.69 -15.91
C ASP A 347 14.28 -1.55 -16.97
N ASP A 348 14.71 -1.55 -18.24
CA ASP A 348 14.10 -2.37 -19.30
C ASP A 348 14.53 -3.86 -19.29
N ASP A 349 15.54 -4.21 -18.49
CA ASP A 349 16.14 -5.55 -18.43
C ASP A 349 16.04 -6.19 -17.04
N HIS A 350 15.60 -5.44 -16.01
CA HIS A 350 15.56 -5.89 -14.62
C HIS A 350 14.23 -5.55 -13.94
N LEU A 351 13.69 -6.52 -13.21
CA LEU A 351 12.39 -6.46 -12.55
C LEU A 351 12.53 -6.76 -11.06
N ILE A 352 11.96 -5.91 -10.20
CA ILE A 352 11.85 -6.15 -8.77
C ILE A 352 10.62 -7.01 -8.51
N ALA A 353 10.79 -8.06 -7.71
CA ALA A 353 9.72 -8.99 -7.38
C ALA A 353 9.81 -9.48 -5.93
N TRP A 354 8.69 -9.98 -5.43
CA TRP A 354 8.66 -10.83 -4.24
C TRP A 354 8.89 -12.28 -4.65
N ALA A 355 9.80 -12.97 -3.97
CA ALA A 355 10.10 -14.36 -4.24
C ALA A 355 10.40 -15.16 -2.96
N CYS A 356 10.03 -16.44 -2.97
CA CYS A 356 10.35 -17.41 -1.93
C CYS A 356 11.34 -18.47 -2.46
N GLU A 357 12.14 -19.10 -1.59
CA GLU A 357 13.07 -20.15 -1.99
C GLU A 357 12.31 -21.47 -2.27
N LEU A 358 12.58 -22.10 -3.42
CA LEU A 358 11.96 -23.38 -3.80
C LEU A 358 12.40 -24.52 -2.88
N ASN A 359 13.70 -24.58 -2.59
CA ASN A 359 14.35 -25.67 -1.87
C ASN A 359 15.05 -25.10 -0.63
N GLY A 360 14.37 -25.10 0.51
CA GLY A 360 14.91 -24.65 1.79
C GLY A 360 14.11 -25.20 2.96
N ALA A 361 14.71 -25.29 4.15
CA ALA A 361 14.03 -25.74 5.38
C ALA A 361 12.81 -24.88 5.77
N ALA A 362 12.74 -23.67 5.22
CA ALA A 362 11.62 -22.73 5.28
C ALA A 362 11.17 -22.26 3.88
N GLY A 363 11.28 -23.13 2.87
CA GLY A 363 10.90 -22.81 1.48
C GLY A 363 9.40 -22.56 1.31
N CYS A 364 8.96 -22.27 0.08
CA CYS A 364 7.57 -21.93 -0.26
C CYS A 364 6.52 -22.95 0.26
N ALA A 365 6.93 -24.19 0.56
CA ALA A 365 6.07 -25.25 1.10
C ALA A 365 5.97 -25.28 2.64
N GLY A 366 6.89 -24.66 3.39
CA GLY A 366 6.98 -24.75 4.85
C GLY A 366 6.34 -23.57 5.60
N SER A 367 6.25 -22.41 4.96
CA SER A 367 5.54 -21.23 5.44
C SER A 367 5.03 -20.46 4.23
N GLU A 368 3.72 -20.50 4.00
CA GLU A 368 3.04 -20.06 2.76
C GLU A 368 3.24 -18.60 2.34
N PHE A 369 4.00 -17.79 3.10
CA PHE A 369 4.17 -16.35 2.84
C PHE A 369 5.55 -15.82 3.24
N ARG A 370 6.58 -16.67 3.17
CA ARG A 370 7.96 -16.28 3.46
C ARG A 370 8.68 -15.86 2.18
N SER A 371 8.73 -14.55 1.92
CA SER A 371 9.34 -14.02 0.72
C SER A 371 10.24 -12.81 0.99
N ARG A 372 11.09 -12.50 0.02
CA ARG A 372 12.00 -11.35 0.05
C ARG A 372 11.90 -10.58 -1.25
N LEU A 373 12.28 -9.32 -1.24
CA LEU A 373 12.50 -8.57 -2.47
C LEU A 373 13.74 -9.10 -3.17
N VAL A 374 13.62 -9.23 -4.49
CA VAL A 374 14.69 -9.67 -5.38
C VAL A 374 14.68 -8.80 -6.64
N VAL A 375 15.83 -8.66 -7.29
CA VAL A 375 15.90 -8.26 -8.70
C VAL A 375 16.02 -9.50 -9.56
N ILE A 376 15.27 -9.54 -10.66
CA ILE A 376 15.25 -10.63 -11.64
C ILE A 376 15.64 -10.06 -12.99
N GLY A 377 16.53 -10.76 -13.70
CA GLY A 377 16.83 -10.46 -15.10
C GLY A 377 15.64 -10.81 -16.00
N ARG A 378 15.39 -9.99 -17.03
CA ARG A 378 14.29 -10.17 -17.99
C ARG A 378 14.26 -11.54 -18.65
N ASP A 379 15.41 -12.17 -18.82
CA ASP A 379 15.54 -13.50 -19.39
C ASP A 379 15.13 -14.64 -18.42
N GLY A 380 14.82 -14.31 -17.16
CA GLY A 380 14.39 -15.25 -16.15
C GLY A 380 15.52 -16.17 -15.67
N THR A 381 16.78 -15.79 -15.89
CA THR A 381 17.95 -16.63 -15.53
C THR A 381 18.68 -16.14 -14.29
N SER A 382 18.69 -14.83 -14.03
CA SER A 382 19.41 -14.22 -12.91
C SER A 382 18.46 -13.72 -11.83
N LEU A 383 18.92 -13.81 -10.58
CA LEU A 383 18.23 -13.28 -9.41
C LEU A 383 19.25 -12.76 -8.40
N VAL A 384 18.99 -11.58 -7.85
CA VAL A 384 19.78 -10.97 -6.77
C VAL A 384 18.87 -10.64 -5.60
N PRO A 385 19.07 -11.22 -4.40
CA PRO A 385 18.33 -10.83 -3.20
C PRO A 385 18.56 -9.36 -2.84
N LEU A 386 17.48 -8.61 -2.60
CA LEU A 386 17.51 -7.22 -2.17
C LEU A 386 17.26 -7.05 -0.68
N THR A 387 16.46 -7.94 -0.07
CA THR A 387 16.13 -7.90 1.36
C THR A 387 16.23 -9.28 2.00
N GLY A 388 16.17 -9.32 3.32
CA GLY A 388 15.87 -10.53 4.09
C GLY A 388 14.45 -11.03 3.86
N PHE A 389 14.20 -12.24 4.35
CA PHE A 389 12.88 -12.86 4.30
C PHE A 389 11.92 -12.21 5.28
N GLN A 390 10.78 -11.76 4.78
CA GLN A 390 9.60 -11.49 5.57
C GLN A 390 8.93 -12.81 5.91
N GLU A 391 8.69 -13.12 7.19
CA GLU A 391 8.18 -14.44 7.60
C GLU A 391 6.71 -14.68 7.23
N HIS A 392 5.87 -13.62 7.18
CA HIS A 392 4.44 -13.74 6.90
C HIS A 392 3.87 -12.49 6.21
N SER A 393 3.71 -12.51 4.88
CA SER A 393 3.12 -11.39 4.12
C SER A 393 1.63 -11.10 4.42
N GLN A 394 0.91 -12.07 5.00
CA GLN A 394 -0.52 -11.93 5.31
C GLN A 394 -0.85 -11.60 6.77
N ARG A 395 0.14 -11.33 7.62
CA ARG A 395 -0.08 -11.02 9.04
C ARG A 395 0.16 -9.54 9.35
N PRO A 396 -0.52 -8.99 10.37
CA PRO A 396 -0.20 -7.66 10.87
C PRO A 396 1.30 -7.50 11.14
N GLY A 397 1.88 -6.37 10.74
CA GLY A 397 3.32 -6.13 10.77
C GLY A 397 4.05 -6.48 9.48
N ALA A 398 3.40 -7.20 8.55
CA ALA A 398 3.87 -7.34 7.18
C ALA A 398 4.14 -5.97 6.54
N TRP A 399 5.22 -5.89 5.76
CA TRP A 399 5.66 -4.63 5.16
C TRP A 399 5.50 -4.62 3.64
N GLU A 400 5.32 -3.42 3.08
CA GLU A 400 5.17 -3.16 1.65
C GLU A 400 6.11 -2.03 1.23
N PRO A 401 6.96 -2.21 0.20
CA PRO A 401 7.87 -1.19 -0.28
C PRO A 401 7.13 -0.05 -0.96
N LEU A 402 7.68 1.15 -0.84
CA LEU A 402 7.39 2.28 -1.70
C LEU A 402 8.64 2.57 -2.53
N LEU A 403 8.55 2.16 -3.80
CA LEU A 403 9.61 2.34 -4.79
C LEU A 403 9.42 3.67 -5.51
N SER A 404 10.49 4.43 -5.68
CA SER A 404 10.52 5.61 -6.55
C SER A 404 11.81 5.64 -7.37
N ARG A 405 11.78 6.42 -8.46
CA ARG A 405 12.95 6.59 -9.32
C ARG A 405 14.07 7.31 -8.60
N ARG A 406 15.32 6.99 -8.92
CA ARG A 406 16.54 7.60 -8.34
C ARG A 406 17.00 8.86 -9.05
#